data_AF-A0A8T5JPP8-F1
#
_entry.id   AF-A0A8T5JPP8-F1
#
_cell.length_a   1.000
_cell.length_b   1.000
_cell.length_c   1.000
_cell.angle_alpha   90.00
_cell.angle_beta   90.00
_cell.angle_gamma   90.00
#
_symmetry.space_group_name_H-M   'P 1'
#
loop_
_entity.id
_entity.type
_entity.pdbx_description
1 polymer ?
#
loop_
_entity_poly.entity_id
_entity_poly.type
_entity_poly.pdbx_seq_one_letter_code
_entity_poly.pdbx_strand_id
1 'polypeptide(L)' 'MKDRITITIGKELLKYLDQKINQKIFANRSHALEFLIYQKIEDEKITKTKDKN' A
#
# COMPACT_ATOMS: atom_id res chain seq x y z
N MET A 1 -11.63 13.89 -7.07
CA MET A 1 -12.70 12.90 -6.81
C MET A 1 -12.01 11.56 -6.62
N LYS A 2 -12.28 10.80 -5.55
CA LYS A 2 -11.66 9.49 -5.31
C LYS A 2 -12.71 8.40 -5.56
N ASP A 3 -12.34 7.36 -6.29
CA ASP A 3 -13.19 6.19 -6.48
C ASP A 3 -13.13 5.28 -5.26
N ARG A 4 -14.29 4.70 -4.89
CA ARG A 4 -14.38 3.75 -3.77
C ARG A 4 -14.49 2.32 -4.31
N ILE A 5 -13.58 1.48 -3.86
CA ILE A 5 -13.59 0.04 -4.13
C ILE A 5 -13.74 -0.74 -2.82
N THR A 6 -14.29 -1.95 -2.91
CA THR A 6 -14.28 -2.93 -1.83
C THR A 6 -13.38 -4.08 -2.24
N ILE A 7 -12.47 -4.48 -1.35
CA ILE A 7 -11.53 -5.57 -1.62
C ILE A 7 -11.69 -6.66 -0.55
N THR A 8 -11.48 -7.91 -0.95
CA THR A 8 -11.37 -9.04 -0.04
C THR A 8 -9.89 -9.34 0.17
N ILE A 9 -9.44 -9.38 1.43
CA ILE A 9 -8.05 -9.70 1.77
C ILE A 9 -7.99 -10.70 2.92
N GLY A 10 -6.86 -11.40 3.03
CA GLY A 10 -6.61 -12.33 4.12
C GLY A 10 -6.71 -11.64 5.49
N LYS A 11 -7.25 -12.36 6.48
CA LYS A 11 -7.48 -11.82 7.83
C LYS A 11 -6.17 -11.38 8.51
N GLU A 12 -5.07 -12.08 8.25
CA GLU A 12 -3.75 -11.74 8.80
C GLU A 12 -3.20 -10.44 8.21
N LEU A 13 -3.36 -10.24 6.90
CA LEU A 13 -2.99 -8.99 6.22
C LEU A 13 -3.81 -7.81 6.75
N LEU A 14 -5.12 -7.99 6.94
CA LEU A 14 -5.97 -6.97 7.53
C LEU A 14 -5.52 -6.61 8.95
N LYS A 15 -5.21 -7.60 9.79
CA LYS A 15 -4.69 -7.37 11.15
C LYS A 15 -3.38 -6.60 11.14
N TYR A 16 -2.45 -6.98 10.25
CA TYR A 16 -1.18 -6.26 10.11
C TYR A 16 -1.40 -4.80 9.70
N LEU A 17 -2.30 -4.55 8.76
CA LEU A 17 -2.66 -3.20 8.32
C LEU A 17 -3.25 -2.38 9.48
N ASP A 18 -4.17 -2.97 10.24
CA ASP A 18 -4.81 -2.33 11.39
C ASP A 18 -3.80 -2.01 12.51
N GLN A 19 -2.82 -2.90 12.75
CA GLN A 19 -1.73 -2.62 13.69
C GLN A 19 -0.92 -1.40 13.30
N LYS A 20 -0.62 -1.22 11.99
CA LYS A 20 0.11 -0.05 11.50
C LYS A 20 -0.68 1.25 11.63
N ILE A 21 -2.00 1.20 11.48
CA ILE A 21 -2.89 2.33 11.75
C ILE A 21 -2.88 2.67 13.24
N ASN A 22 -2.98 1.67 14.11
CA ASN A 22 -2.92 1.87 15.58
C ASN A 22 -1.57 2.45 16.04
N GLN A 23 -0.48 2.12 15.35
CA GLN A 23 0.85 2.70 15.55
C GLN A 23 0.98 4.13 15.00
N LYS A 24 -0.10 4.72 14.45
CA LYS A 24 -0.14 6.05 13.82
C LYS A 24 0.82 6.21 12.64
N ILE A 25 1.25 5.10 12.02
CA ILE A 25 2.03 5.11 10.78
C ILE A 25 1.14 5.53 9.62
N PHE A 26 -0.12 5.10 9.63
CA PHE A 26 -1.13 5.47 8.63
C PHE A 26 -2.34 6.12 9.28
N ALA A 27 -2.92 7.12 8.60
CA ALA A 27 -4.14 7.78 9.07
C ALA A 27 -5.39 6.87 9.04
N ASN A 28 -5.48 5.97 8.05
CA ASN A 28 -6.56 5.00 7.89
C ASN A 28 -6.17 3.90 6.88
N ARG A 29 -7.06 2.91 6.68
CA ARG A 29 -6.83 1.79 5.74
C ARG A 29 -6.66 2.24 4.29
N SER A 30 -7.42 3.26 3.85
CA SER A 30 -7.31 3.79 2.48
C SER A 30 -5.96 4.47 2.26
N HIS A 31 -5.50 5.28 3.22
CA HIS A 31 -4.17 5.90 3.18
C HIS A 31 -3.05 4.85 3.17
N ALA A 32 -3.19 3.80 3.98
CA ALA A 32 -2.22 2.71 4.01
C ALA A 32 -2.16 1.97 2.66
N LEU A 33 -3.30 1.65 2.06
CA LEU A 33 -3.38 1.02 0.74
C LEU A 33 -2.81 1.93 -0.36
N GLU A 34 -3.16 3.22 -0.39
CA GLU A 34 -2.60 4.19 -1.34
C GLU A 34 -1.07 4.22 -1.23
N PHE A 35 -0.53 4.35 -0.03
CA PHE A 35 0.91 4.38 0.22
C PHE A 35 1.62 3.11 -0.27
N LEU A 36 1.09 1.93 0.07
CA LEU A 36 1.69 0.66 -0.33
C LEU A 36 1.68 0.47 -1.86
N ILE A 37 0.62 0.92 -2.54
CA ILE A 37 0.54 0.88 -4.00
C ILE A 37 1.58 1.84 -4.61
N TYR A 38 1.70 3.07 -4.08
CA TYR A 38 2.71 4.03 -4.53
C TYR A 38 4.13 3.47 -4.38
N GLN A 39 4.45 2.93 -3.21
CA GLN A 39 5.75 2.32 -2.94
C GLN A 39 6.06 1.20 -3.94
N LYS A 40 5.08 0.32 -4.21
CA LYS A 40 5.26 -0.77 -5.18
C LYS A 40 5.51 -0.27 -6.60
N ILE A 41 4.81 0.79 -7.02
CA ILE A 41 5.01 1.43 -8.32
C ILE A 41 6.42 2.03 -8.42
N GLU A 42 6.93 2.65 -7.36
CA GLU A 42 8.28 3.21 -7.32
C GLU A 42 9.35 2.11 -7.41
N ASP A 43 9.19 1.03 -6.64
CA ASP A 43 10.11 -0.12 -6.67
C ASP A 43 10.19 -0.74 -8.09
N GLU A 44 9.05 -0.86 -8.78
CA GLU A 44 9.00 -1.37 -10.15
C GLU A 44 9.65 -0.42 -11.16
N LYS A 45 9.51 0.89 -10.97
CA LYS A 45 10.18 1.88 -11.82
C LYS A 45 11.69 1.79 -11.66
N ILE A 46 12.19 1.72 -10.42
CA ILE A 46 13.63 1.61 -10.11
C ILE A 46 14.22 0.33 -10.71
N THR A 47 13.48 -0.79 -10.66
CA THR A 47 13.93 -2.07 -11.21
C THR A 47 14.07 -2.00 -12.72
N LYS A 48 13.12 -1.35 -13.43
CA LYS A 48 13.16 -1.20 -14.89
C LYS A 48 14.26 -0.24 -15.39
N THR A 49 14.73 0.70 -14.57
CA THR A 49 15.85 1.57 -14.94
C THR A 49 17.22 0.90 -14.82
N LYS A 50 17.34 -0.15 -13.98
CA LYS A 50 18.60 -0.88 -13.79
C LYS A 50 18.92 -1.88 -14.90
N ASP A 51 17.94 -2.32 -15.67
CA ASP A 51 18.14 -3.22 -16.82
C ASP A 51 18.50 -2.49 -18.13
N LYS A 52 18.56 -1.16 -18.12
CA LYS A 52 18.84 -0.33 -19.32
C LYS A 52 20.19 0.39 -19.31
N ASN A 53 21.06 0.12 -18.34
CA ASN A 53 22.33 0.82 -18.20
C ASN A 53 23.52 -0.13 -18.08
#